data_AF-A0A0B6YZ03-F1
#
_entry.id   AF-A0A0B6YZ03-F1
#
_cell.length_a   1.000
_cell.length_b   1.000
_cell.length_c   1.000
_cell.angle_alpha   90.00
_cell.angle_beta   90.00
_cell.angle_gamma   90.00
#
_symmetry.space_group_name_H-M   'P 1'
#
loop_
_entity.id
_entity.type
_entity.pdbx_description
1 polymer ?
#
loop_
_entity_poly.entity_id
_entity_poly.type
_entity_poly.pdbx_seq_one_letter_code
_entity_poly.pdbx_strand_id
1 'polypeptide(L)'
;RPLYTEHAPLSPQSSVTSSGSGGSDCPLHDDGPQPGRDTFLEDGSGMREVPVWLKSLRLHKYSYLFKQMAYEEMLSVTEQWLEHQNVTKGAR
;
A
#
# COMPACT_ATOMS: atom_id res chain seq x y z
N ARG A 1 -64.29 22.58 6.27
CA ARG A 1 -64.11 21.63 5.14
C ARG A 1 -64.20 22.45 3.86
N PRO A 2 -63.30 22.31 2.84
CA PRO A 2 -62.47 21.16 2.41
C PRO A 2 -60.99 21.28 2.89
N LEU A 3 -60.07 20.29 2.94
CA LEU A 3 -59.70 19.03 2.25
C LEU A 3 -58.74 19.14 1.05
N TYR A 4 -57.42 19.14 1.32
CA TYR A 4 -56.29 18.55 0.54
C TYR A 4 -55.02 18.67 1.42
N THR A 5 -54.43 17.65 2.06
CA THR A 5 -53.62 16.49 1.61
C THR A 5 -52.35 16.86 0.83
N GLU A 6 -51.19 16.62 1.50
CA GLU A 6 -49.87 16.18 0.98
C GLU A 6 -49.10 17.12 0.02
N HIS A 7 -47.78 17.30 0.08
CA HIS A 7 -46.69 16.73 0.89
C HIS A 7 -45.55 17.75 0.86
N ALA A 8 -45.02 18.13 2.02
CA ALA A 8 -43.80 18.94 2.11
C ALA A 8 -42.61 18.07 1.67
N PRO A 9 -41.66 18.56 0.86
CA PRO A 9 -40.44 17.80 0.58
C PRO A 9 -39.66 17.64 1.90
N LEU A 10 -39.66 16.41 2.40
CA LEU A 10 -38.98 15.97 3.60
C LEU A 10 -37.49 16.30 3.48
N SER A 11 -37.01 17.13 4.40
CA SER A 11 -35.59 17.34 4.62
C SER A 11 -34.92 16.00 4.97
N PRO A 12 -33.69 15.72 4.49
CA PRO A 12 -32.99 14.50 4.85
C PRO A 12 -32.80 14.45 6.38
N GLN A 13 -33.35 13.41 7.00
CA GLN A 13 -33.25 13.22 8.45
C GLN A 13 -31.79 13.06 8.87
N SER A 14 -31.39 13.86 9.84
CA SER A 14 -30.17 13.66 10.61
C SER A 14 -30.22 12.34 11.37
N SER A 15 -29.10 11.63 11.44
CA SER A 15 -28.81 10.74 12.56
C SER A 15 -27.39 10.99 13.05
N VAL A 16 -27.32 11.13 14.36
CA VAL A 16 -26.20 11.52 15.20
C VAL A 16 -25.27 10.35 15.53
N THR A 17 -24.04 10.73 15.92
CA THR A 17 -22.92 10.00 16.54
C THR A 17 -23.20 8.64 17.21
N SER A 18 -22.30 7.67 16.97
CA SER A 18 -21.80 6.76 18.02
C SER A 18 -20.47 6.12 17.61
N SER A 19 -19.47 6.34 18.47
CA SER A 19 -18.14 5.72 18.52
C SER A 19 -18.18 4.25 18.94
N GLY A 20 -17.18 3.47 18.52
CA GLY A 20 -16.81 2.18 19.13
C GLY A 20 -15.89 1.32 18.26
N SER A 21 -14.59 1.37 18.54
CA SER A 21 -13.57 0.44 18.00
C SER A 21 -13.73 -0.99 18.50
N GLY A 22 -13.45 -1.94 17.60
CA GLY A 22 -13.17 -3.36 17.82
C GLY A 22 -13.11 -3.99 16.43
N GLY A 23 -11.96 -4.12 15.79
CA GLY A 23 -10.86 -4.97 16.24
C GLY A 23 -10.92 -6.25 15.40
N SER A 24 -10.07 -6.31 14.38
CA SER A 24 -9.67 -7.50 13.64
C SER A 24 -10.71 -8.10 12.68
N ASP A 25 -10.81 -7.54 11.48
CA ASP A 25 -11.09 -8.40 10.32
C ASP A 25 -9.80 -9.15 10.00
N CYS A 26 -9.85 -10.46 10.22
CA CYS A 26 -8.81 -11.39 9.82
C CYS A 26 -8.68 -11.32 8.29
N PRO A 27 -7.50 -10.99 7.73
CA PRO A 27 -7.28 -11.10 6.30
C PRO A 27 -7.46 -12.56 5.91
N LEU A 28 -8.55 -12.83 5.19
CA LEU A 28 -8.73 -14.07 4.46
C LEU A 28 -7.50 -14.23 3.57
N HIS A 29 -6.74 -15.30 3.79
CA HIS A 29 -5.57 -15.68 3.03
C HIS A 29 -5.97 -15.94 1.57
N ASP A 30 -5.96 -14.88 0.75
CA ASP A 30 -6.04 -14.95 -0.71
C ASP A 30 -4.63 -15.28 -1.23
N ASP A 31 -4.33 -16.57 -1.34
CA ASP A 31 -3.12 -17.14 -1.94
C ASP A 31 -3.15 -16.97 -3.49
N GLY A 32 -3.27 -15.73 -3.94
CA GLY A 32 -3.22 -15.34 -5.35
C GLY A 32 -2.04 -14.39 -5.59
N PRO A 33 -1.23 -14.56 -6.67
CA PRO A 33 -0.26 -13.56 -7.10
C PRO A 33 -0.95 -12.25 -7.47
N GLN A 34 -1.20 -11.39 -6.48
CA GLN A 34 -1.81 -10.08 -6.64
C GLN A 34 -0.91 -9.22 -7.54
N PRO A 35 -1.31 -8.91 -8.79
CA PRO A 35 -0.51 -8.12 -9.69
C PRO A 35 -0.52 -6.66 -9.21
N GLY A 36 0.54 -6.24 -8.52
CA GLY A 36 0.66 -4.85 -8.04
C GLY A 36 1.00 -4.68 -6.56
N ARG A 37 1.29 -5.75 -5.82
CA ARG A 37 1.79 -5.67 -4.43
C ARG A 37 3.06 -4.81 -4.37
N ASP A 38 2.99 -3.70 -3.64
CA ASP A 38 4.10 -2.78 -3.38
C ASP A 38 4.54 -2.96 -1.92
N THR A 39 5.65 -3.66 -1.72
CA THR A 39 6.17 -4.00 -0.40
C THR A 39 6.58 -2.75 0.38
N PHE A 40 6.82 -1.61 -0.29
CA PHE A 40 7.10 -0.33 0.38
C PHE A 40 5.91 0.24 1.16
N LEU A 41 4.69 -0.19 0.86
CA LEU A 41 3.48 0.27 1.53
C LEU A 41 2.97 -0.70 2.59
N GLU A 42 3.51 -1.93 2.62
CA GLU A 42 3.09 -2.98 3.53
C GLU A 42 3.63 -2.74 4.95
N ASP A 43 2.73 -2.70 5.93
CA ASP A 43 3.10 -2.53 7.33
C ASP A 43 3.82 -3.78 7.86
N GLY A 44 4.95 -3.56 8.55
CA GLY A 44 5.78 -4.65 9.08
C GLY A 44 6.68 -5.35 8.06
N SER A 45 6.66 -4.96 6.78
CA SER A 45 7.48 -5.59 5.73
C SER A 45 8.99 -5.34 5.85
N GLY A 46 9.40 -4.34 6.64
CA GLY A 46 10.78 -3.84 6.70
C GLY A 46 11.22 -3.05 5.46
N MET A 47 10.38 -2.96 4.42
CA MET A 47 10.70 -2.28 3.15
C MET A 47 10.30 -0.80 3.12
N ARG A 48 9.49 -0.31 4.07
CA ARG A 48 8.95 1.06 4.07
C ARG A 48 10.01 2.16 3.98
N GLU A 49 11.18 1.96 4.59
CA GLU A 49 12.27 2.95 4.62
C GLU A 49 13.23 2.84 3.43
N VAL A 50 13.18 1.74 2.67
CA VAL A 50 14.09 1.48 1.54
C VAL A 50 14.03 2.57 0.47
N PRO A 51 12.85 3.08 0.04
CA PRO A 51 12.79 4.16 -0.96
C PRO A 51 13.49 5.44 -0.50
N VAL A 52 13.40 5.77 0.79
CA VAL A 52 14.05 6.95 1.38
C VAL A 52 15.56 6.74 1.48
N TRP A 53 15.98 5.55 1.91
CA TRP A 53 17.39 5.16 1.95
C TRP A 53 18.04 5.22 0.56
N LEU A 54 17.39 4.68 -0.47
CA LEU A 54 17.87 4.76 -1.86
C LEU A 54 17.95 6.20 -2.38
N LYS A 55 17.07 7.11 -1.94
CA LYS A 55 17.19 8.54 -2.26
C LYS A 55 18.45 9.14 -1.66
N SER A 56 18.77 8.80 -0.40
CA SER A 56 19.99 9.30 0.27
C SER A 56 21.28 8.85 -0.41
N LEU A 57 21.28 7.63 -0.96
CA LEU A 57 22.40 7.07 -1.73
C LEU A 57 22.40 7.50 -3.20
N ARG A 58 21.41 8.27 -3.65
CA ARG A 58 21.15 8.61 -5.06
C ARG A 58 20.95 7.38 -5.98
N LEU A 59 20.54 6.26 -5.41
CA LEU A 59 20.22 5.01 -6.11
C LEU A 59 18.73 4.83 -6.38
N HIS A 60 17.88 5.80 -6.00
CA HIS A 60 16.42 5.74 -6.15
C HIS A 60 15.91 5.49 -7.59
N LYS A 61 16.73 5.69 -8.62
CA LYS A 61 16.41 5.24 -9.99
C LYS A 61 16.12 3.74 -10.07
N TYR A 62 16.75 2.94 -9.21
CA TYR A 62 16.61 1.50 -9.14
C TYR A 62 15.55 1.03 -8.14
N SER A 63 14.77 1.94 -7.53
CA SER A 63 13.78 1.57 -6.50
C SER A 63 12.73 0.59 -7.00
N TYR A 64 12.40 0.63 -8.30
CA TYR A 64 11.43 -0.28 -8.90
C TYR A 64 11.86 -1.75 -8.81
N LEU A 65 13.16 -2.04 -8.73
CA LEU A 65 13.69 -3.40 -8.57
C LEU A 65 13.29 -4.03 -7.23
N PHE A 66 13.12 -3.20 -6.20
CA PHE A 66 12.85 -3.64 -4.84
C PHE A 66 11.37 -3.52 -4.47
N LYS A 67 10.54 -2.91 -5.33
CA LYS A 67 9.12 -2.64 -5.08
C LYS A 67 8.30 -3.88 -4.74
N GLN A 68 8.67 -5.02 -5.33
CA GLN A 68 7.97 -6.29 -5.17
C GLN A 68 8.80 -7.33 -4.39
N MET A 69 9.89 -6.89 -3.75
CA MET A 69 10.86 -7.75 -3.10
C MET A 69 10.64 -7.69 -1.58
N ALA A 70 10.60 -8.85 -0.92
CA ALA A 70 10.59 -8.90 0.53
C ALA A 70 11.94 -8.45 1.12
N TYR A 71 11.95 -8.09 2.40
CA TYR A 71 13.19 -7.67 3.08
C TYR A 71 14.30 -8.72 3.02
N GLU A 72 13.96 -9.99 3.25
CA GLU A 72 14.93 -11.10 3.17
C GLU A 72 15.47 -11.29 1.74
N GLU A 73 14.61 -11.18 0.73
CA GLU A 73 15.02 -11.28 -0.67
C GLU A 73 15.97 -10.13 -1.04
N MET A 74 15.68 -8.91 -0.60
CA MET A 74 16.55 -7.73 -0.80
C MET A 74 17.94 -7.97 -0.20
N LEU A 75 18.04 -8.58 0.98
CA LEU A 75 19.33 -8.89 1.61
C LEU A 75 20.12 -9.98 0.87
N SER A 76 19.45 -10.81 0.07
CA SER A 76 20.10 -11.87 -0.72
C SER A 76 20.54 -11.43 -2.13
N VAL A 77 20.28 -10.17 -2.51
CA VAL A 77 20.62 -9.64 -3.85
C VAL A 77 22.12 -9.72 -4.09
N THR A 78 22.51 -10.28 -5.23
CA THR A 78 23.91 -10.43 -5.65
C THR A 78 24.31 -9.41 -6.72
N GLU A 79 25.62 -9.17 -6.86
CA GLU A 79 26.14 -8.30 -7.92
C GLU A 79 25.73 -8.80 -9.32
N GLN A 80 25.78 -10.11 -9.54
CA GLN A 80 25.39 -10.71 -10.82
C GLN A 80 23.91 -10.43 -11.13
N TRP A 81 23.02 -10.54 -10.14
CA TRP A 81 21.61 -10.22 -10.35
C TRP A 81 21.41 -8.74 -10.73
N LEU A 82 22.10 -7.82 -10.04
CA LEU A 82 22.06 -6.39 -10.36
C LEU A 82 22.60 -6.09 -11.77
N GLU A 83 23.63 -6.80 -12.22
CA GLU A 83 24.15 -6.71 -13.58
C GLU A 83 23.10 -7.13 -14.63
N HIS A 84 22.38 -8.24 -14.41
CA HIS A 84 21.28 -8.66 -15.29
C HIS A 84 20.12 -7.65 -15.33
N GLN A 85 19.92 -6.88 -14.25
CA GLN A 85 18.97 -5.77 -14.21
C GLN A 85 19.52 -4.46 -14.79
N ASN A 86 20.69 -4.49 -15.43
CA ASN A 86 21.37 -3.34 -16.04
C ASN A 86 21.76 -2.24 -15.03
N VAL A 87 22.06 -2.61 -13.79
CA VAL A 87 22.66 -1.71 -12.81
C VAL A 87 24.12 -1.46 -13.17
N THR A 88 24.49 -0.18 -13.22
CA THR A 88 25.85 0.22 -13.62
C THR A 88 26.88 -0.24 -12.60
N LYS A 89 28.11 -0.52 -13.05
CA LYS A 89 29.18 -1.04 -12.19
C LYS A 89 29.51 -0.18 -10.96
N GLY A 90 29.35 1.13 -11.04
CA GLY A 90 29.57 2.01 -9.88
C GLY A 90 28.40 2.09 -8.90
N ALA A 91 27.26 1.49 -9.22
CA ALA A 91 26.03 1.55 -8.43
C ALA A 91 25.68 0.22 -7.74
N ARG A 92 26.18 -0.89 -8.26
CA ARG A 92 26.16 -2.20 -7.61
C ARG A 92 27.38 -2.35 -6.73
#